data_AF-A0A1H1ST03-F1
#
_entry.id   AF-A0A1H1ST03-F1
#
_cell.length_a   1.000
_cell.length_b   1.000
_cell.length_c   1.000
_cell.angle_alpha   90.00
_cell.angle_beta   90.00
_cell.angle_gamma   90.00
#
_symmetry.space_group_name_H-M   'P 1'
#
loop_
_entity.id
_entity.type
_entity.pdbx_description
1 polymer ?
#
loop_
_entity_poly.entity_id
_entity_poly.type
_entity_poly.pdbx_seq_one_letter_code
_entity_poly.pdbx_strand_id
1 'polypeptide(L)'
;MKKLLVSAFIFMLLSCAPKLKSNITTTLPLLSGKEVIVVLDIIDDQSIPVSKVGELQATDSGLSENCSYYQNIQSLKKMARASGANLIKITKHKRPDNWSTCHRLWATIYKVENPQAYESQIEWTQDRKLTWDDFKGEPDILNFPNALAVTNSGFSYESARNLFKDGKLYVQSVFSTYQSWVLAKGRNDYVLRHEQIHFDLTEIYTRKLRKAFSDAKINSNKLREAKLIFDKISSELEFKQDQYDAETQSGSKQDIQEKWEAIVVIELAKYDLYKSN
;
A
#
# COMPACT_ATOMS: atom_id res chain seq x y z
N MET A 1 8.38 63.58 16.53
CA MET A 1 7.55 62.35 16.57
C MET A 1 7.43 61.79 15.16
N LYS A 2 8.32 60.88 14.75
CA LYS A 2 8.22 60.19 13.46
C LYS A 2 7.53 58.84 13.69
N LYS A 3 6.30 58.68 13.18
CA LYS A 3 5.56 57.42 13.25
C LYS A 3 6.25 56.42 12.32
N LEU A 4 6.89 55.40 12.88
CA LEU A 4 7.32 54.21 12.11
C LEU A 4 6.06 53.46 11.70
N LEU A 5 5.76 53.46 10.41
CA LEU A 5 4.83 52.52 9.79
C LEU A 5 5.51 51.16 9.77
N VAL A 6 5.22 50.33 10.76
CA VAL A 6 5.54 48.90 10.73
C VAL A 6 4.60 48.26 9.73
N SER A 7 5.08 48.09 8.49
CA SER A 7 4.41 47.24 7.50
C SER A 7 4.50 45.80 8.00
N ALA A 8 3.40 45.30 8.56
CA ALA A 8 3.25 43.90 8.87
C ALA A 8 3.21 43.13 7.55
N PHE A 9 4.37 42.64 7.11
CA PHE A 9 4.47 41.66 6.04
C PHE A 9 3.78 40.39 6.54
N ILE A 10 2.49 40.24 6.18
CA ILE A 10 1.76 39.00 6.33
C ILE A 10 2.43 38.00 5.39
N PHE A 11 3.40 37.25 5.92
CA PHE A 11 3.88 36.03 5.27
C PHE A 11 2.69 35.07 5.20
N MET A 12 1.98 35.07 4.06
CA MET A 12 1.12 33.95 3.72
C MET A 12 2.00 32.70 3.76
N LEU A 13 1.70 31.80 4.69
CA LEU A 13 2.29 30.46 4.72
C LEU A 13 1.89 29.77 3.41
N LEU A 14 2.72 29.90 2.38
CA LEU A 14 2.57 29.12 1.15
C LEU A 14 2.66 27.65 1.58
N SER A 15 1.52 26.95 1.52
CA SER A 15 1.47 25.54 1.89
C SER A 15 2.40 24.77 0.96
N CYS A 16 3.46 24.19 1.51
CA CYS A 16 4.42 23.34 0.81
C CYS A 16 3.78 21.99 0.44
N ALA A 17 2.76 21.98 -0.42
CA ALA A 17 2.07 20.78 -0.89
C ALA A 17 2.41 20.50 -2.37
N PRO A 18 2.26 19.24 -2.84
CA PRO A 18 2.37 18.94 -4.27
C PRO A 18 1.33 19.73 -5.07
N LYS A 19 1.71 20.15 -6.28
CA LYS A 19 0.81 20.76 -7.25
C LYS A 19 -0.09 19.69 -7.85
N LEU A 20 -1.35 19.71 -7.43
CA LEU A 20 -2.40 18.84 -7.94
C LEU A 20 -3.12 19.50 -9.11
N LYS A 21 -3.32 18.75 -10.20
CA LYS A 21 -4.13 19.17 -11.36
C LYS A 21 -5.13 18.09 -11.71
N SER A 22 -6.30 18.48 -12.19
CA SER A 22 -7.29 17.57 -12.74
C SER A 22 -7.85 18.12 -14.05
N ASN A 23 -8.21 17.21 -14.94
CA ASN A 23 -9.02 17.45 -16.12
C ASN A 23 -10.14 16.41 -16.13
N ILE A 24 -11.26 16.74 -15.46
CA ILE A 24 -12.40 15.84 -15.29
C ILE A 24 -13.34 16.05 -16.47
N THR A 25 -13.57 14.99 -17.24
CA THR A 25 -14.48 15.02 -18.40
C THR A 25 -15.90 14.58 -18.03
N THR A 26 -16.04 13.76 -16.99
CA THR A 26 -17.32 13.23 -16.51
C THR A 26 -17.37 13.39 -15.00
N THR A 27 -18.37 14.09 -14.46
CA THR A 27 -18.53 14.20 -13.00
C THR A 27 -19.59 13.21 -12.53
N LEU A 28 -19.18 12.31 -11.63
CA LEU A 28 -20.05 11.32 -11.01
C LEU A 28 -20.26 11.65 -9.52
N PRO A 29 -21.27 11.06 -8.86
CA PRO A 29 -21.44 11.22 -7.42
C PRO A 29 -20.19 10.84 -6.64
N LEU A 30 -19.92 11.59 -5.57
CA LEU A 30 -18.80 11.36 -4.65
C LEU A 30 -18.83 9.92 -4.11
N LEU A 31 -17.68 9.24 -4.12
CA LEU A 31 -17.53 7.95 -3.45
C LEU A 31 -17.38 8.11 -1.94
N SER A 32 -17.98 7.18 -1.21
CA SER A 32 -17.82 7.06 0.24
C SER A 32 -16.35 6.80 0.59
N GLY A 33 -15.92 7.27 1.76
CA GLY A 33 -14.56 7.04 2.26
C GLY A 33 -14.19 5.55 2.42
N LYS A 34 -15.20 4.68 2.55
CA LYS A 34 -15.03 3.22 2.69
C LYS A 34 -14.87 2.48 1.36
N GLU A 35 -15.20 3.11 0.23
CA GLU A 35 -15.07 2.45 -1.07
C GLU A 35 -13.60 2.29 -1.45
N VAL A 36 -13.28 1.08 -1.95
CA VAL A 36 -11.96 0.72 -2.46
C VAL A 36 -11.68 1.54 -3.70
N ILE A 37 -10.47 2.13 -3.75
CA ILE A 37 -9.91 2.68 -4.97
C ILE A 37 -8.72 1.83 -5.37
N VAL A 38 -8.85 1.20 -6.53
CA VAL A 38 -7.78 0.42 -7.13
C VAL A 38 -6.79 1.36 -7.81
N VAL A 39 -5.50 1.11 -7.58
CA VAL A 39 -4.41 1.82 -8.22
C VAL A 39 -3.62 0.80 -9.02
N LEU A 40 -3.69 0.93 -10.34
CA LEU A 40 -2.88 0.17 -11.27
C LEU A 40 -1.57 0.92 -11.51
N ASP A 41 -0.44 0.29 -11.22
CA ASP A 41 0.89 0.85 -11.49
C ASP A 41 1.12 0.87 -13.01
N ILE A 42 2.13 1.60 -13.48
CA ILE A 42 2.46 1.78 -14.90
C ILE A 42 2.63 0.44 -15.63
N ILE A 43 3.16 -0.57 -14.94
CA ILE A 43 3.42 -1.90 -15.49
C ILE A 43 2.17 -2.77 -15.67
N ASP A 44 1.06 -2.45 -14.98
CA ASP A 44 -0.17 -3.24 -15.08
C ASP A 44 -0.82 -3.04 -16.47
N ASP A 45 -0.89 -4.07 -17.30
CA ASP A 45 -1.33 -3.98 -18.70
C ASP A 45 -2.80 -4.37 -18.94
N GLN A 46 -3.55 -4.54 -17.85
CA GLN A 46 -4.96 -4.90 -17.86
C GLN A 46 -5.80 -3.95 -18.74
N SER A 47 -6.68 -4.52 -19.57
CA SER A 47 -7.60 -3.74 -20.38
C SER A 47 -8.73 -3.17 -19.51
N ILE A 48 -8.85 -1.85 -19.51
CA ILE A 48 -9.88 -1.13 -18.75
C ILE A 48 -11.00 -0.71 -19.72
N PRO A 49 -12.27 -1.00 -19.41
CA PRO A 49 -13.41 -0.57 -20.21
C PRO A 49 -13.41 0.94 -20.46
N VAL A 50 -14.10 1.37 -21.52
CA VAL A 50 -14.20 2.77 -21.94
C VAL A 50 -15.14 3.55 -21.01
N SER A 51 -14.69 3.76 -19.77
CA SER A 51 -15.40 4.50 -18.71
C SER A 51 -14.48 5.54 -18.08
N LYS A 52 -13.73 6.25 -18.94
CA LYS A 52 -12.80 7.30 -18.51
C LYS A 52 -13.57 8.44 -17.85
N VAL A 53 -13.18 8.77 -16.62
CA VAL A 53 -13.73 9.89 -15.83
C VAL A 53 -12.92 11.16 -16.05
N GLY A 54 -11.60 11.02 -16.22
CA GLY A 54 -10.71 12.15 -16.44
C GLY A 54 -9.24 11.81 -16.24
N GLU A 55 -8.43 12.85 -16.09
CA GLU A 55 -6.99 12.75 -15.86
C GLU A 55 -6.59 13.55 -14.62
N LEU A 56 -5.65 13.00 -13.86
CA LEU A 56 -5.12 13.60 -12.64
C LEU A 56 -3.60 13.70 -12.72
N GLN A 57 -3.03 14.70 -12.05
CA GLN A 57 -1.60 14.87 -11.92
C GLN A 57 -1.25 15.31 -10.51
N ALA A 58 -0.21 14.70 -9.94
CA ALA A 58 0.42 15.13 -8.70
C ALA A 58 1.89 15.43 -9.01
N THR A 59 2.23 16.73 -9.02
CA THR A 59 3.54 17.22 -9.51
C THR A 59 4.18 18.19 -8.54
N ASP A 60 5.44 18.53 -8.75
CA ASP A 60 6.19 19.45 -7.89
C ASP A 60 5.86 20.92 -8.23
N SER A 61 5.72 21.78 -7.20
CA SER A 61 5.64 23.24 -7.34
C SER A 61 7.00 23.94 -7.15
N GLY A 62 8.08 23.19 -6.87
CA GLY A 62 9.44 23.69 -6.62
C GLY A 62 9.80 23.85 -5.15
N LEU A 63 8.79 23.84 -4.26
CA LEU A 63 8.93 23.91 -2.79
C LEU A 63 8.02 22.87 -2.10
N SER A 64 7.54 21.86 -2.81
CA SER A 64 6.60 20.89 -2.26
C SER A 64 7.25 20.03 -1.17
N GLU A 65 6.66 20.02 0.02
CA GLU A 65 6.83 18.95 1.00
C GLU A 65 5.75 17.88 0.72
N ASN A 66 5.92 16.67 1.27
CA ASN A 66 4.92 15.59 1.21
C ASN A 66 4.58 15.06 -0.21
N CYS A 67 5.59 14.80 -1.02
CA CYS A 67 5.47 14.38 -2.41
C CYS A 67 6.17 13.03 -2.71
N SER A 68 6.19 12.11 -1.73
CA SER A 68 6.58 10.71 -1.99
C SER A 68 5.63 10.07 -3.00
N TYR A 69 6.00 8.88 -3.50
CA TYR A 69 5.09 8.10 -4.33
C TYR A 69 3.78 7.82 -3.57
N TYR A 70 3.86 7.25 -2.38
CA TYR A 70 2.72 6.99 -1.49
C TYR A 70 1.86 8.23 -1.26
N GLN A 71 2.45 9.37 -0.89
CA GLN A 71 1.68 10.59 -0.61
C GLN A 71 0.97 11.14 -1.85
N ASN A 72 1.63 11.06 -3.01
CA ASN A 72 0.98 11.40 -4.27
C ASN A 72 -0.15 10.42 -4.61
N ILE A 73 0.02 9.11 -4.39
CA ILE A 73 -1.05 8.12 -4.54
C ILE A 73 -2.24 8.46 -3.63
N GLN A 74 -2.02 8.83 -2.36
CA GLN A 74 -3.10 9.24 -1.46
C GLN A 74 -3.82 10.50 -1.96
N SER A 75 -3.07 11.47 -2.49
CA SER A 75 -3.64 12.68 -3.10
C SER A 75 -4.49 12.35 -4.33
N LEU A 76 -4.01 11.46 -5.20
CA LEU A 76 -4.74 10.97 -6.37
C LEU A 76 -5.99 10.19 -5.97
N LYS A 77 -5.92 9.31 -4.94
CA LYS A 77 -7.08 8.62 -4.36
C LYS A 77 -8.14 9.62 -3.89
N LYS A 78 -7.76 10.68 -3.17
CA LYS A 78 -8.70 11.72 -2.73
C LYS A 78 -9.39 12.43 -3.91
N MET A 79 -8.65 12.76 -4.96
CA MET A 79 -9.19 13.39 -6.16
C MET A 79 -10.09 12.43 -6.97
N ALA A 80 -9.74 11.15 -7.06
CA ALA A 80 -10.55 10.13 -7.68
C ALA A 80 -11.90 9.96 -6.94
N ARG A 81 -11.89 9.86 -5.60
CA ARG A 81 -13.13 9.84 -4.81
C ARG A 81 -14.01 11.05 -5.11
N ALA A 82 -13.42 12.24 -5.08
CA ALA A 82 -14.12 13.50 -5.32
C ALA A 82 -14.77 13.60 -6.71
N SER A 83 -14.28 12.84 -7.69
CA SER A 83 -14.84 12.78 -9.05
C SER A 83 -15.74 11.56 -9.28
N GLY A 84 -15.93 10.71 -8.26
CA GLY A 84 -16.72 9.49 -8.34
C GLY A 84 -16.00 8.30 -8.99
N ALA A 85 -14.71 8.43 -9.32
CA ALA A 85 -13.88 7.37 -9.90
C ALA A 85 -13.37 6.38 -8.84
N ASN A 86 -13.40 5.09 -9.17
CA ASN A 86 -12.98 3.99 -8.29
C ASN A 86 -11.74 3.22 -8.80
N LEU A 87 -11.16 3.64 -9.93
CA LEU A 87 -9.93 3.06 -10.47
C LEU A 87 -9.00 4.17 -10.97
N ILE A 88 -7.72 4.08 -10.61
CA ILE A 88 -6.64 4.96 -11.03
C ILE A 88 -5.61 4.13 -11.79
N LYS A 89 -5.33 4.48 -13.04
CA LYS A 89 -4.20 3.91 -13.79
C LYS A 89 -3.09 4.94 -13.87
N ILE A 90 -1.93 4.63 -13.28
CA ILE A 90 -0.73 5.43 -13.44
C ILE A 90 -0.26 5.33 -14.90
N THR A 91 -0.21 6.46 -15.60
CA THR A 91 0.18 6.53 -17.01
C THR A 91 1.61 7.05 -17.18
N LYS A 92 2.13 7.76 -16.18
CA LYS A 92 3.51 8.22 -16.14
C LYS A 92 3.99 8.40 -14.72
N HIS A 93 5.21 7.96 -14.47
CA HIS A 93 5.93 8.21 -13.23
C HIS A 93 7.30 8.80 -13.54
N LYS A 94 7.57 10.00 -13.00
CA LYS A 94 8.91 10.57 -12.98
C LYS A 94 9.43 10.57 -11.55
N ARG A 95 10.50 9.80 -11.31
CA ARG A 95 11.21 9.72 -10.03
C ARG A 95 11.93 11.04 -9.71
N PRO A 96 12.37 11.23 -8.45
CA PRO A 96 13.25 12.32 -8.09
C PRO A 96 14.48 12.37 -8.99
N ASP A 97 14.87 13.57 -9.41
CA ASP A 97 15.98 13.83 -10.30
C ASP A 97 16.71 15.11 -9.88
N ASN A 98 17.67 15.57 -10.68
CA ASN A 98 18.47 16.76 -10.38
C ASN A 98 17.65 18.06 -10.28
N TRP A 99 16.40 18.05 -10.76
CA TRP A 99 15.53 19.23 -10.77
C TRP A 99 14.40 19.17 -9.74
N SER A 100 14.11 17.99 -9.19
CA SER A 100 12.97 17.78 -8.29
C SER A 100 13.26 16.63 -7.35
N THR A 101 13.07 16.88 -6.06
CA THR A 101 13.16 15.86 -5.00
C THR A 101 11.89 15.01 -4.90
N CYS A 102 10.79 15.49 -5.50
CA CYS A 102 9.48 14.84 -5.50
C CYS A 102 9.34 13.75 -6.56
N HIS A 103 8.53 12.74 -6.23
CA HIS A 103 7.89 11.92 -7.25
C HIS A 103 6.85 12.77 -7.98
N ARG A 104 6.70 12.54 -9.29
CA ARG A 104 5.68 13.22 -10.12
C ARG A 104 4.89 12.15 -10.86
N LEU A 105 3.58 12.18 -10.69
CA LEU A 105 2.65 11.16 -11.18
C LEU A 105 1.60 11.78 -12.09
N TRP A 106 1.30 11.06 -13.17
CA TRP A 106 0.15 11.31 -14.04
C TRP A 106 -0.69 10.04 -14.07
N ALA A 107 -2.00 10.22 -14.03
CA ALA A 107 -2.93 9.10 -14.00
C ALA A 107 -4.18 9.40 -14.81
N THR A 108 -4.74 8.34 -15.39
CA THR A 108 -6.11 8.33 -15.90
C THR A 108 -7.01 7.69 -14.86
N ILE A 109 -8.18 8.27 -14.62
CA ILE A 109 -9.16 7.74 -13.68
C ILE A 109 -10.40 7.25 -14.39
N TYR A 110 -10.98 6.17 -13.85
CA TYR A 110 -12.10 5.45 -14.45
C TYR A 110 -13.17 5.16 -13.41
N LYS A 111 -14.39 4.94 -13.91
CA LYS A 111 -15.47 4.32 -13.15
C LYS A 111 -15.72 2.92 -13.71
N VAL A 112 -15.47 1.90 -12.92
CA VAL A 112 -15.74 0.50 -13.26
C VAL A 112 -16.79 -0.09 -12.32
N GLU A 113 -17.51 -1.11 -12.78
CA GLU A 113 -18.55 -1.76 -11.96
C GLU A 113 -17.93 -2.57 -10.83
N ASN A 114 -16.97 -3.43 -11.15
CA ASN A 114 -16.23 -4.24 -10.19
C ASN A 114 -14.76 -3.80 -10.12
N PRO A 115 -14.39 -2.84 -9.26
CA PRO A 115 -13.01 -2.41 -9.12
C PRO A 115 -12.08 -3.53 -8.63
N GLN A 116 -12.55 -4.41 -7.74
CA GLN A 116 -11.73 -5.50 -7.16
C GLN A 116 -11.15 -6.44 -8.23
N ALA A 117 -11.88 -6.64 -9.34
CA ALA A 117 -11.40 -7.42 -10.47
C ALA A 117 -10.05 -6.92 -11.03
N TYR A 118 -9.75 -5.63 -10.88
CA TYR A 118 -8.52 -5.00 -11.36
C TYR A 118 -7.38 -4.98 -10.33
N GLU A 119 -7.64 -5.28 -9.05
CA GLU A 119 -6.58 -5.24 -8.01
C GLU A 119 -5.41 -6.15 -8.39
N SER A 120 -4.24 -5.56 -8.67
CA SER A 120 -2.95 -6.26 -8.83
C SER A 120 -2.25 -6.47 -7.49
N GLN A 121 -2.50 -5.54 -6.55
CA GLN A 121 -2.04 -5.61 -5.16
C GLN A 121 -3.13 -5.12 -4.21
N ILE A 122 -3.18 -5.71 -3.02
CA ILE A 122 -4.09 -5.34 -1.93
C ILE A 122 -3.25 -4.89 -0.74
N GLU A 123 -3.41 -3.64 -0.29
CA GLU A 123 -2.80 -3.17 0.96
C GLU A 123 -3.57 -3.74 2.15
N TRP A 124 -2.86 -4.24 3.16
CA TRP A 124 -3.51 -4.80 4.34
C TRP A 124 -4.33 -3.73 5.07
N THR A 125 -5.59 -4.02 5.35
CA THR A 125 -6.42 -3.21 6.26
C THR A 125 -7.29 -4.12 7.12
N GLN A 126 -7.69 -3.63 8.28
CA GLN A 126 -8.54 -4.40 9.20
C GLN A 126 -9.89 -4.78 8.57
N ASP A 127 -10.42 -3.94 7.67
CA ASP A 127 -11.75 -4.10 7.09
C ASP A 127 -11.75 -4.82 5.73
N ARG A 128 -10.58 -5.05 5.11
CA ARG A 128 -10.45 -5.76 3.81
C ARG A 128 -9.80 -7.13 4.01
N LYS A 129 -10.64 -8.14 4.23
CA LYS A 129 -10.24 -9.54 4.25
C LYS A 129 -10.13 -10.12 2.84
N LEU A 130 -9.27 -11.11 2.67
CA LEU A 130 -9.10 -11.83 1.41
C LEU A 130 -10.36 -12.63 1.07
N THR A 131 -10.60 -12.76 -0.22
CA THR A 131 -11.65 -13.56 -0.82
C THR A 131 -11.03 -14.40 -1.94
N TRP A 132 -11.72 -15.44 -2.40
CA TRP A 132 -11.20 -16.26 -3.49
C TRP A 132 -11.07 -15.54 -4.83
N ASP A 133 -11.70 -14.37 -4.99
CA ASP A 133 -11.55 -13.53 -6.19
C ASP A 133 -10.21 -12.76 -6.21
N ASP A 134 -9.51 -12.74 -5.07
CA ASP A 134 -8.19 -12.10 -4.94
C ASP A 134 -7.04 -12.99 -5.42
N PHE A 135 -7.25 -14.31 -5.52
CA PHE A 135 -6.26 -15.29 -5.95
C PHE A 135 -6.34 -15.49 -7.46
N LYS A 136 -5.71 -14.56 -8.20
CA LYS A 136 -5.80 -14.44 -9.66
C LYS A 136 -4.63 -15.09 -10.40
N GLY A 137 -3.63 -15.56 -9.67
CA GLY A 137 -2.45 -16.21 -10.23
C GLY A 137 -2.74 -17.61 -10.77
N GLU A 138 -1.90 -18.05 -11.70
CA GLU A 138 -1.92 -19.42 -12.20
C GLU A 138 -1.31 -20.39 -11.18
N PRO A 139 -1.94 -21.54 -10.90
CA PRO A 139 -1.41 -22.51 -9.95
C PRO A 139 -0.04 -23.08 -10.32
N ASP A 140 0.95 -22.88 -9.45
CA ASP A 140 2.30 -23.45 -9.58
C ASP A 140 2.40 -24.79 -8.83
N ILE A 141 1.79 -25.82 -9.41
CA ILE A 141 1.78 -27.18 -8.84
C ILE A 141 3.12 -27.91 -8.99
N LEU A 142 4.09 -27.36 -9.74
CA LEU A 142 5.42 -27.99 -9.88
C LEU A 142 6.29 -27.66 -8.67
N ASN A 143 6.30 -26.39 -8.26
CA ASN A 143 7.06 -25.96 -7.07
C ASN A 143 6.30 -26.24 -5.77
N PHE A 144 4.95 -26.30 -5.81
CA PHE A 144 4.10 -26.54 -4.64
C PHE A 144 3.09 -27.68 -4.87
N PRO A 145 3.54 -28.93 -5.07
CA PRO A 145 2.68 -30.04 -5.49
C PRO A 145 1.58 -30.43 -4.50
N ASN A 146 1.75 -30.10 -3.22
CA ASN A 146 0.79 -30.42 -2.16
C ASN A 146 -0.04 -29.22 -1.71
N ALA A 147 0.19 -28.02 -2.26
CA ALA A 147 -0.53 -26.83 -1.87
C ALA A 147 -1.92 -26.78 -2.52
N LEU A 148 -2.93 -26.39 -1.73
CA LEU A 148 -4.28 -26.11 -2.24
C LEU A 148 -4.44 -24.66 -2.66
N ALA A 149 -3.70 -23.76 -2.01
CA ALA A 149 -3.58 -22.34 -2.30
C ALA A 149 -2.19 -21.87 -1.89
N VAL A 150 -1.77 -20.72 -2.41
CA VAL A 150 -0.55 -20.04 -2.01
C VAL A 150 -0.82 -18.54 -1.95
N THR A 151 -0.46 -17.95 -0.81
CA THR A 151 -0.42 -16.50 -0.60
C THR A 151 0.96 -15.94 -0.90
N ASN A 152 1.04 -15.01 -1.84
CA ASN A 152 2.20 -14.17 -2.03
C ASN A 152 1.94 -12.80 -1.40
N SER A 153 2.53 -12.58 -0.23
CA SER A 153 2.45 -11.30 0.47
C SER A 153 3.83 -10.86 0.95
N GLY A 154 4.00 -9.57 1.15
CA GLY A 154 5.26 -9.01 1.63
C GLY A 154 5.10 -7.59 2.11
N PHE A 155 6.18 -7.03 2.62
CA PHE A 155 6.22 -5.63 3.02
C PHE A 155 7.39 -4.90 2.38
N SER A 156 7.18 -3.61 2.15
CA SER A 156 8.17 -2.73 1.53
C SER A 156 8.19 -1.39 2.25
N TYR A 157 9.28 -0.65 2.06
CA TYR A 157 9.34 0.73 2.49
C TYR A 157 9.86 1.65 1.38
N GLU A 158 9.38 2.88 1.40
CA GLU A 158 9.85 3.96 0.53
C GLU A 158 10.10 5.22 1.36
N SER A 159 10.82 6.19 0.81
CA SER A 159 11.00 7.50 1.44
C SER A 159 10.76 8.61 0.43
N ALA A 160 10.20 9.73 0.91
CA ALA A 160 10.29 10.99 0.18
C ALA A 160 11.74 11.49 0.32
N ARG A 161 12.47 11.68 -0.78
CA ARG A 161 13.71 12.46 -0.69
C ARG A 161 13.32 13.93 -0.56
N ASN A 162 13.90 14.63 0.41
CA ASN A 162 13.79 16.08 0.54
C ASN A 162 15.21 16.61 0.82
N LEU A 163 15.62 17.65 0.10
CA LEU A 163 16.97 18.24 0.21
C LEU A 163 17.17 19.06 1.49
N PHE A 164 16.07 19.47 2.14
CA PHE A 164 16.07 20.41 3.26
C PHE A 164 15.58 19.79 4.58
N LYS A 165 14.98 18.59 4.55
CA LYS A 165 14.49 17.86 5.73
C LYS A 165 14.62 16.36 5.54
N ASP A 166 14.85 15.67 6.66
CA ASP A 166 14.80 14.21 6.72
C ASP A 166 13.38 13.72 6.36
N GLY A 167 13.27 12.91 5.31
CA GLY A 167 12.01 12.31 4.88
C GLY A 167 11.62 11.13 5.76
N LYS A 168 10.32 11.04 6.08
CA LYS A 168 9.72 9.86 6.72
C LYS A 168 9.79 8.65 5.77
N LEU A 169 9.99 7.46 6.33
CA LEU A 169 9.80 6.21 5.60
C LEU A 169 8.33 5.78 5.69
N TYR A 170 7.74 5.44 4.55
CA TYR A 170 6.43 4.82 4.46
C TYR A 170 6.61 3.32 4.30
N VAL A 171 5.97 2.54 5.16
CA VAL A 171 6.01 1.09 5.19
C VAL A 171 4.62 0.54 4.91
N GLN A 172 4.52 -0.40 3.99
CA GLN A 172 3.25 -1.02 3.58
C GLN A 172 3.37 -2.53 3.54
N SER A 173 2.28 -3.22 3.88
CA SER A 173 2.07 -4.65 3.67
C SER A 173 1.17 -4.83 2.46
N VAL A 174 1.57 -5.67 1.51
CA VAL A 174 0.84 -5.92 0.27
C VAL A 174 0.66 -7.41 0.01
N PHE A 175 -0.52 -7.77 -0.49
CA PHE A 175 -0.83 -9.08 -1.06
C PHE A 175 -0.84 -8.95 -2.59
N SER A 176 -0.11 -9.81 -3.29
CA SER A 176 0.01 -9.81 -4.75
C SER A 176 -1.00 -10.77 -5.38
N THR A 177 -2.05 -10.24 -6.01
CA THR A 177 -3.20 -11.04 -6.48
C THR A 177 -2.84 -12.01 -7.60
N TYR A 178 -2.00 -11.58 -8.55
CA TYR A 178 -1.56 -12.40 -9.69
C TYR A 178 -0.38 -13.34 -9.36
N GLN A 179 0.20 -13.23 -8.16
CA GLN A 179 1.23 -14.15 -7.66
C GLN A 179 0.68 -15.11 -6.60
N SER A 180 -0.59 -14.94 -6.23
CA SER A 180 -1.31 -15.79 -5.29
C SER A 180 -2.35 -16.59 -6.06
N TRP A 181 -2.48 -17.89 -5.76
CA TRP A 181 -3.30 -18.79 -6.55
C TRP A 181 -4.02 -19.81 -5.66
N VAL A 182 -5.08 -20.41 -6.20
CA VAL A 182 -5.86 -21.46 -5.52
C VAL A 182 -6.33 -22.51 -6.51
N LEU A 183 -6.22 -23.78 -6.15
CA LEU A 183 -6.83 -24.88 -6.90
C LEU A 183 -8.33 -24.92 -6.64
N ALA A 184 -9.13 -25.38 -7.62
CA ALA A 184 -10.57 -25.50 -7.46
C ALA A 184 -11.00 -26.25 -6.18
N LYS A 185 -10.31 -27.35 -5.85
CA LYS A 185 -10.54 -28.14 -4.61
C LYS A 185 -10.17 -27.40 -3.31
N GLY A 186 -9.35 -26.35 -3.39
CA GLY A 186 -8.92 -25.53 -2.26
C GLY A 186 -9.86 -24.37 -1.93
N ARG A 187 -10.86 -24.08 -2.79
CA ARG A 187 -11.78 -22.95 -2.60
C ARG A 187 -12.83 -23.25 -1.53
N ASN A 188 -12.44 -23.16 -0.25
CA ASN A 188 -13.31 -23.30 0.91
C ASN A 188 -12.87 -22.36 2.04
N ASP A 189 -13.77 -22.08 2.99
CA ASP A 189 -13.50 -21.09 4.04
C ASP A 189 -12.33 -21.45 4.95
N TYR A 190 -12.04 -22.74 5.14
CA TYR A 190 -10.95 -23.18 5.99
C TYR A 190 -9.58 -22.86 5.39
N VAL A 191 -9.38 -23.17 4.10
CA VAL A 191 -8.15 -22.82 3.38
C VAL A 191 -8.04 -21.30 3.23
N LEU A 192 -9.15 -20.57 3.02
CA LEU A 192 -9.09 -19.10 2.92
C LEU A 192 -8.58 -18.46 4.21
N ARG A 193 -9.02 -18.97 5.37
CA ARG A 193 -8.50 -18.50 6.66
C ARG A 193 -7.03 -18.83 6.85
N HIS A 194 -6.58 -19.98 6.35
CA HIS A 194 -5.15 -20.34 6.35
C HIS A 194 -4.32 -19.31 5.59
N GLU A 195 -4.75 -18.96 4.38
CA GLU A 195 -4.11 -17.95 3.54
C GLU A 195 -4.21 -16.53 4.14
N GLN A 196 -5.32 -16.20 4.81
CA GLN A 196 -5.47 -14.93 5.52
C GLN A 196 -4.46 -14.79 6.66
N ILE A 197 -4.12 -15.87 7.36
CA ILE A 197 -3.10 -15.84 8.43
C ILE A 197 -1.74 -15.46 7.87
N HIS A 198 -1.34 -16.00 6.71
CA HIS A 198 -0.08 -15.58 6.05
C HIS A 198 -0.07 -14.07 5.77
N PHE A 199 -1.15 -13.51 5.25
CA PHE A 199 -1.23 -12.07 5.02
C PHE A 199 -1.26 -11.25 6.32
N ASP A 200 -1.95 -11.73 7.36
CA ASP A 200 -2.00 -11.08 8.67
C ASP A 200 -0.62 -11.13 9.38
N LEU A 201 0.15 -12.21 9.22
CA LEU A 201 1.54 -12.31 9.68
C LEU A 201 2.40 -11.25 8.99
N THR A 202 2.27 -11.07 7.68
CA THR A 202 2.97 -10.00 6.96
C THR A 202 2.66 -8.62 7.55
N GLU A 203 1.41 -8.31 7.89
CA GLU A 203 1.09 -7.04 8.56
C GLU A 203 1.69 -6.95 9.97
N ILE A 204 1.66 -8.01 10.78
CA ILE A 204 2.29 -8.00 12.11
C ILE A 204 3.76 -7.58 12.00
N TYR A 205 4.48 -8.15 11.03
CA TYR A 205 5.88 -7.83 10.79
C TYR A 205 6.10 -6.47 10.15
N THR A 206 5.13 -5.98 9.37
CA THR A 206 5.08 -4.59 8.89
C THR A 206 4.97 -3.61 10.05
N ARG A 207 4.12 -3.89 11.05
CA ARG A 207 3.99 -3.08 12.27
C ARG A 207 5.27 -3.14 13.11
N LYS A 208 5.90 -4.32 13.23
CA LYS A 208 7.22 -4.46 13.88
C LYS A 208 8.29 -3.62 13.18
N LEU A 209 8.29 -3.58 11.85
CA LEU A 209 9.21 -2.74 11.07
C LEU A 209 8.98 -1.25 11.33
N ARG A 210 7.72 -0.78 11.29
CA ARG A 210 7.35 0.60 11.62
C ARG A 210 7.82 0.97 13.02
N LYS A 211 7.61 0.08 14.00
CA LYS A 211 8.12 0.26 15.36
C LYS A 211 9.64 0.38 15.40
N ALA A 212 10.36 -0.55 14.78
CA ALA A 212 11.82 -0.55 14.78
C ALA A 212 12.40 0.71 14.12
N PHE A 213 11.80 1.17 13.01
CA PHE A 213 12.15 2.44 12.38
C PHE A 213 11.89 3.63 13.29
N SER A 214 10.77 3.66 13.99
CA SER A 214 10.45 4.71 14.96
C SER A 214 11.46 4.75 16.11
N ASP A 215 11.75 3.60 16.74
CA ASP A 215 12.65 3.50 17.88
C ASP A 215 14.09 3.91 17.52
N ALA A 216 14.57 3.48 16.34
CA ALA A 216 15.90 3.82 15.83
C ALA A 216 15.97 5.20 15.14
N LYS A 217 14.85 5.94 15.08
CA LYS A 217 14.73 7.24 14.40
C LYS A 217 15.24 7.16 12.96
N ILE A 218 14.81 6.14 12.23
CA ILE A 218 15.16 5.93 10.82
C ILE A 218 14.45 6.97 9.96
N ASN A 219 15.19 7.50 8.98
CA ASN A 219 14.70 8.48 8.03
C ASN A 219 15.39 8.31 6.66
N SER A 220 15.04 9.15 5.68
CA SER A 220 15.55 9.09 4.31
C SER A 220 17.08 9.17 4.17
N ASN A 221 17.80 9.64 5.20
CA ASN A 221 19.25 9.74 5.20
C ASN A 221 19.95 8.52 5.84
N LYS A 222 19.17 7.62 6.46
CA LYS A 222 19.65 6.41 7.15
C LYS A 222 19.30 5.13 6.40
N LEU A 223 19.30 5.15 5.07
CA LEU A 223 18.84 4.00 4.26
C LEU A 223 19.67 2.73 4.47
N ARG A 224 20.95 2.85 4.84
CA ARG A 224 21.79 1.68 5.18
C ARG A 224 21.33 1.02 6.48
N GLU A 225 21.04 1.80 7.52
CA GLU A 225 20.46 1.29 8.78
C GLU A 225 19.05 0.75 8.56
N ALA A 226 18.24 1.44 7.75
CA ALA A 226 16.90 1.00 7.36
C ALA A 226 16.94 -0.38 6.71
N LYS A 227 17.90 -0.61 5.78
CA LYS A 227 18.10 -1.90 5.14
C LYS A 227 18.47 -3.00 6.14
N LEU A 228 19.37 -2.75 7.09
CA LEU A 228 19.75 -3.75 8.10
C LEU A 228 18.56 -4.16 8.98
N ILE A 229 17.75 -3.19 9.40
CA ILE A 229 16.53 -3.46 10.19
C ILE A 229 15.51 -4.21 9.33
N PHE A 230 15.31 -3.79 8.08
CA PHE A 230 14.40 -4.44 7.15
C PHE A 230 14.79 -5.91 6.94
N ASP A 231 16.05 -6.18 6.57
CA ASP A 231 16.53 -7.54 6.31
C ASP A 231 16.32 -8.45 7.53
N LYS A 232 16.61 -7.94 8.73
CA LYS A 232 16.33 -8.66 9.98
C LYS A 232 14.85 -8.99 10.14
N ILE A 233 13.95 -8.01 10.02
CA ILE A 233 12.51 -8.22 10.20
C ILE A 233 11.95 -9.14 9.11
N SER A 234 12.47 -9.07 7.89
CA SER A 234 12.10 -9.98 6.79
C SER A 234 12.46 -11.43 7.11
N SER A 235 13.68 -11.68 7.60
CA SER A 235 14.06 -13.03 8.06
C SER A 235 13.22 -13.52 9.23
N GLU A 236 12.84 -12.63 10.16
CA GLU A 236 11.95 -13.02 11.25
C GLU A 236 10.50 -13.31 10.78
N LEU A 237 10.03 -12.69 9.68
CA LEU A 237 8.74 -13.02 9.05
C LEU A 237 8.81 -14.38 8.38
N GLU A 238 9.85 -14.62 7.57
CA GLU A 238 10.09 -15.90 6.89
C GLU A 238 10.08 -17.06 7.89
N PHE A 239 10.85 -16.93 8.97
CA PHE A 239 10.86 -17.91 10.06
C PHE A 239 9.47 -18.14 10.67
N LYS A 240 8.64 -17.08 10.78
CA LYS A 240 7.32 -17.18 11.41
C LYS A 240 6.28 -17.82 10.50
N GLN A 241 6.35 -17.57 9.19
CA GLN A 241 5.53 -18.26 8.19
C GLN A 241 5.91 -19.75 8.15
N ASP A 242 7.20 -20.07 8.12
CA ASP A 242 7.68 -21.46 8.17
C ASP A 242 7.24 -22.17 9.45
N GLN A 243 7.30 -21.48 10.60
CA GLN A 243 6.82 -22.00 11.87
C GLN A 243 5.31 -22.31 11.81
N TYR A 244 4.52 -21.38 11.27
CA TYR A 244 3.07 -21.56 11.14
C TYR A 244 2.73 -22.76 10.23
N ASP A 245 3.37 -22.87 9.08
CA ASP A 245 3.18 -23.99 8.17
C ASP A 245 3.64 -25.31 8.79
N ALA A 246 4.78 -25.34 9.47
CA ALA A 246 5.27 -26.56 10.13
C ALA A 246 4.34 -27.02 11.26
N GLU A 247 3.86 -26.11 12.11
CA GLU A 247 2.99 -26.42 13.24
C GLU A 247 1.60 -26.88 12.79
N THR A 248 1.04 -26.23 11.77
CA THR A 248 -0.25 -26.62 11.18
C THR A 248 -0.15 -27.80 10.22
N GLN A 249 1.07 -28.26 9.89
CA GLN A 249 1.33 -29.21 8.80
C GLN A 249 0.67 -28.73 7.50
N SER A 250 1.01 -27.52 7.09
CA SER A 250 0.49 -26.79 5.93
C SER A 250 -1.04 -26.74 5.93
N GLY A 251 -1.61 -26.42 7.09
CA GLY A 251 -3.06 -26.32 7.28
C GLY A 251 -3.79 -27.65 7.45
N SER A 252 -3.16 -28.79 7.70
CA SER A 252 -3.90 -30.05 7.99
C SER A 252 -4.35 -30.20 9.44
N LYS A 253 -3.79 -29.42 10.38
CA LYS A 253 -4.18 -29.41 11.81
C LYS A 253 -5.05 -28.20 12.17
N GLN A 254 -6.37 -28.43 12.16
CA GLN A 254 -7.37 -27.39 12.43
C GLN A 254 -7.21 -26.75 13.83
N ASP A 255 -7.01 -27.54 14.88
CA ASP A 255 -6.90 -27.02 16.26
C ASP A 255 -5.67 -26.11 16.45
N ILE A 256 -4.62 -26.36 15.68
CA ILE A 256 -3.41 -25.52 15.67
C ILE A 256 -3.67 -24.24 14.89
N GLN A 257 -4.34 -24.31 13.74
CA GLN A 257 -4.71 -23.11 12.98
C GLN A 257 -5.61 -22.17 13.81
N GLU A 258 -6.59 -22.68 14.52
CA GLU A 258 -7.47 -21.89 15.40
C GLU A 258 -6.67 -21.19 16.54
N LYS A 259 -5.64 -21.84 17.08
CA LYS A 259 -4.71 -21.20 18.04
C LYS A 259 -3.94 -20.06 17.39
N TRP A 260 -3.51 -20.24 16.14
CA TRP A 260 -2.82 -19.20 15.37
C TRP A 260 -3.73 -18.02 15.03
N GLU A 261 -5.01 -18.25 14.71
CA GLU A 261 -5.99 -17.17 14.53
C GLU A 261 -6.04 -16.27 15.78
N ALA A 262 -6.07 -16.85 16.98
CA ALA A 262 -6.03 -16.10 18.23
C ALA A 262 -4.69 -15.37 18.46
N ILE A 263 -3.56 -16.03 18.16
CA ILE A 263 -2.22 -15.42 18.26
C ILE A 263 -2.11 -14.19 17.35
N VAL A 264 -2.59 -14.29 16.11
CA VAL A 264 -2.56 -13.20 15.14
C VAL A 264 -3.35 -12.01 15.63
N VAL A 265 -4.56 -12.21 16.16
CA VAL A 265 -5.37 -11.13 16.73
C VAL A 265 -4.63 -10.41 17.87
N ILE A 266 -3.99 -11.16 18.76
CA ILE A 266 -3.23 -10.61 19.89
C ILE A 266 -2.00 -9.84 19.40
N GLU A 267 -1.22 -10.39 18.48
CA GLU A 267 -0.01 -9.75 17.97
C GLU A 267 -0.34 -8.51 17.13
N LEU A 268 -1.43 -8.51 16.35
CA LEU A 268 -1.91 -7.29 15.68
C LEU A 268 -2.24 -6.21 16.71
N ALA A 269 -3.00 -6.54 17.75
CA ALA A 269 -3.37 -5.59 18.81
C ALA A 269 -2.16 -5.06 19.60
N LYS A 270 -1.16 -5.91 19.86
CA LYS A 270 0.09 -5.53 20.53
C LYS A 270 0.85 -4.41 19.82
N TYR A 271 0.77 -4.36 18.49
CA TYR A 271 1.39 -3.31 17.68
C TYR A 271 0.39 -2.28 17.13
N ASP A 272 -0.77 -2.09 17.77
CA ASP A 272 -1.83 -1.20 17.25
C ASP A 272 -1.38 0.26 17.07
N LEU A 273 -0.43 0.73 17.91
CA LEU A 273 0.20 2.05 17.77
C LEU A 273 0.96 2.23 16.44
N TYR A 274 1.25 1.15 15.74
CA TYR A 274 2.03 1.11 14.49
C TYR A 274 1.21 0.57 13.31
N LYS A 275 -0.12 0.53 13.41
CA LYS A 275 -1.02 0.06 12.32
C LYS A 275 -1.05 0.95 11.09
N SER A 276 -0.58 2.19 11.21
CA SER A 276 -0.54 3.18 10.13
C SER A 276 0.79 3.91 10.11
N ASN A 277 1.14 4.47 8.95
CA ASN A 277 2.38 5.20 8.74
C ASN A 277 2.53 6.44 9.61
#